data_AF-A0A959ZH79-F1
#
_entry.id   AF-A0A959ZH79-F1
#
_cell.length_a   1.000
_cell.length_b   1.000
_cell.length_c   1.000
_cell.angle_alpha   90.00
_cell.angle_beta   90.00
_cell.angle_gamma   90.00
#
_symmetry.space_group_name_H-M   'P 1'
#
loop_
_entity.id
_entity.type
_entity.pdbx_description
1 polymer ?
#
loop_
_entity_poly.entity_id
_entity_poly.type
_entity_poly.pdbx_seq_one_letter_code
_entity_poly.pdbx_strand_id
1 'polypeptide(L)' 'MPFVEISWFEGRSDEQKAEIAKRIEDALVEVAGVAPEHCWVKFEDSKKSDFIIPEARS' A
#
# COMPACT_ATOMS: atom_id res chain seq x y z
N MET A 1 -4.32 -0.63 16.14
CA MET A 1 -4.02 0.48 15.21
C MET A 1 -3.03 -0.04 14.16
N PRO A 2 -3.53 -0.72 13.11
CA PRO A 2 -2.72 -1.17 11.99
C PRO A 2 -2.27 0.00 11.12
N PHE A 3 -1.01 -0.06 10.68
CA PHE A 3 -0.42 0.85 9.71
C PHE A 3 0.13 0.03 8.54
N VAL A 4 -0.28 0.37 7.33
CA VAL A 4 0.14 -0.28 6.09
C VAL A 4 0.90 0.73 5.26
N GLU A 5 2.17 0.44 4.97
CA GLU A 5 2.98 1.21 4.02
C GLU A 5 3.13 0.42 2.74
N ILE A 6 2.90 1.09 1.61
CA ILE A 6 3.06 0.53 0.27
C ILE A 6 4.16 1.32 -0.43
N SER A 7 5.36 0.74 -0.47
CA SER A 7 6.46 1.27 -1.27
C SER A 7 6.40 0.64 -2.67
N TRP A 8 6.29 1.48 -3.69
CA TRP A 8 6.14 1.02 -5.08
C TRP A 8 6.70 2.03 -6.07
N PHE A 9 6.71 1.66 -7.35
CA PHE A 9 7.10 2.61 -8.39
C PHE A 9 6.04 3.68 -8.61
N GLU A 10 6.50 4.92 -8.82
CA GLU A 10 5.64 6.05 -9.19
C GLU A 10 4.83 5.81 -10.48
N GLY A 11 3.75 6.58 -10.65
CA GLY A 11 2.94 6.59 -11.87
C GLY A 11 1.52 6.02 -11.73
N ARG A 12 1.06 5.74 -10.51
CA ARG A 12 -0.35 5.39 -10.24
C ARG A 12 -1.20 6.62 -10.04
N SER A 13 -2.43 6.58 -10.54
CA SER A 13 -3.40 7.67 -10.33
C SER A 13 -3.93 7.66 -8.90
N ASP A 14 -4.46 8.80 -8.46
CA ASP A 14 -5.09 8.94 -7.15
C ASP A 14 -6.29 8.00 -6.99
N GLU A 15 -7.05 7.76 -8.07
CA GLU A 15 -8.17 6.81 -8.10
C GLU A 15 -7.70 5.37 -7.84
N GLN A 16 -6.56 4.97 -8.43
CA GLN A 16 -5.98 3.65 -8.17
C GLN A 16 -5.52 3.51 -6.72
N LYS A 17 -4.89 4.56 -6.16
CA LYS A 17 -4.47 4.59 -4.75
C LYS A 17 -5.68 4.50 -3.82
N ALA A 18 -6.74 5.26 -4.09
CA ALA A 18 -7.96 5.26 -3.30
C ALA A 18 -8.64 3.88 -3.27
N GLU A 19 -8.76 3.24 -4.44
CA GLU A 19 -9.34 1.89 -4.53
C GLU A 19 -8.50 0.85 -3.77
N ILE A 20 -7.17 0.92 -3.87
CA ILE A 20 -6.28 0.02 -3.13
C ILE A 20 -6.37 0.25 -1.63
N ALA A 21 -6.36 1.51 -1.18
CA ALA A 21 -6.47 1.86 0.23
C ALA A 21 -7.77 1.33 0.83
N LYS A 22 -8.89 1.51 0.12
CA LYS A 22 -10.20 1.00 0.53
C LYS A 22 -10.20 -0.51 0.70
N ARG A 23 -9.66 -1.26 -0.27
CA ARG A 23 -9.62 -2.73 -0.17
C ARG A 23 -8.75 -3.23 0.98
N ILE A 24 -7.68 -2.50 1.32
CA ILE A 24 -6.84 -2.82 2.47
C ILE A 24 -7.59 -2.52 3.77
N GLU A 25 -8.24 -1.36 3.86
CA GLU A 25 -9.10 -1.00 4.99
C GLU A 25 -10.20 -2.06 5.21
N ASP A 26 -10.94 -2.42 4.17
CA ASP A 26 -11.98 -3.45 4.21
C ASP A 26 -11.42 -4.77 4.78
N ALA A 27 -10.24 -5.21 4.30
CA ALA A 27 -9.61 -6.43 4.82
C ALA A 27 -9.20 -6.31 6.30
N LEU A 28 -8.71 -5.16 6.75
CA LEU A 28 -8.35 -4.93 8.15
C LEU A 28 -9.58 -4.92 9.06
N VAL A 29 -10.69 -4.34 8.60
CA VAL A 29 -11.96 -4.32 9.34
C VAL A 29 -12.56 -5.73 9.39
N GLU A 30 -12.71 -6.38 8.24
CA GLU A 30 -13.41 -7.67 8.12
C GLU A 30 -12.64 -8.84 8.74
N VAL A 31 -11.33 -8.90 8.52
CA VAL A 31 -10.51 -10.05 8.95
C VAL A 31 -9.89 -9.84 10.32
N ALA A 32 -9.37 -8.64 10.59
CA ALA A 32 -8.68 -8.34 11.84
C ALA A 32 -9.60 -7.70 12.91
N GLY A 33 -10.86 -7.37 12.57
CA GLY A 33 -11.84 -6.82 13.51
C GLY A 33 -11.48 -5.44 14.05
N VAL A 34 -10.70 -4.67 13.28
CA VAL A 34 -10.24 -3.33 13.68
C VAL A 34 -11.29 -2.30 13.33
N ALA A 35 -11.47 -1.28 14.18
CA ALA A 35 -12.33 -0.15 13.86
C ALA A 35 -11.76 0.67 12.66
N PRO A 36 -12.60 1.10 11.70
CA PRO A 36 -12.14 1.81 10.50
C PRO A 36 -11.25 3.03 10.80
N GLU A 37 -11.59 3.81 11.84
CA GLU A 37 -10.83 5.00 12.28
C GLU A 37 -9.39 4.72 12.72
N HIS A 38 -9.04 3.45 12.91
CA HIS A 38 -7.71 3.00 13.30
C HIS A 38 -6.89 2.39 12.15
N CYS A 39 -7.43 2.36 10.92
CA CYS A 39 -6.78 1.77 9.75
C CYS A 39 -6.07 2.85 8.91
N TRP A 40 -4.75 2.84 8.90
CA TRP A 40 -3.97 3.86 8.19
C TRP A 40 -3.17 3.22 7.05
N VAL A 41 -3.30 3.78 5.84
CA VAL A 41 -2.56 3.36 4.63
C VAL A 41 -1.73 4.52 4.11
N LYS A 42 -0.44 4.32 3.91
CA LYS A 42 0.49 5.28 3.32
C LYS A 42 1.07 4.72 2.03
N PHE A 43 1.07 5.53 0.98
CA PHE A 43 1.77 5.24 -0.26
C PHE A 43 3.12 5.96 -0.28
N GLU A 44 4.16 5.23 -0.64
CA GLU A 44 5.49 5.75 -0.90
C GLU A 44 5.84 5.49 -2.37
N ASP A 45 5.64 6.51 -3.19
CA ASP A 45 6.04 6.50 -4.60
C ASP A 45 7.54 6.73 -4.72
N SER A 46 8.22 5.76 -5.31
CA SER A 46 9.66 5.80 -5.52
C SER A 46 9.95 5.66 -7.02
N LYS A 47 10.99 6.32 -7.50
CA LYS A 47 11.43 6.15 -8.89
C LYS A 47 12.07 4.77 -9.03
N LYS A 48 12.06 4.23 -10.25
CA LYS A 48 12.80 2.98 -10.52
C LYS A 48 14.29 3.10 -10.16
N SER A 49 14.87 4.28 -10.32
CA SER A 49 16.26 4.58 -9.96
C SER A 49 16.55 4.49 -8.46
N ASP A 50 15.52 4.56 -7.62
CA ASP A 50 15.66 4.54 -6.17
C ASP A 50 15.82 3.11 -5.63
N PHE A 51 15.58 2.10 -6.46
CA PHE A 51 15.71 0.69 -6.10
C PHE A 51 16.93 0.03 -6.76
N ILE A 52 17.73 -0.66 -5.94
CA ILE A 52 18.71 -1.63 -6.43
C ILE A 52 18.05 -3.01 -6.35
N ILE A 53 17.54 -3.50 -7.47
CA ILE A 53 16.87 -4.80 -7.54
C ILE A 53 17.87 -5.82 -8.10
N PRO A 54 18.27 -6.84 -7.32
CA PRO A 54 19.05 -7.94 -7.88
C PRO A 54 18.22 -8.64 -8.96
N GLU A 55 18.78 -8.85 -10.15
CA GLU A 55 18.13 -9.68 -11.16
C GLU A 55 17.78 -11.03 -10.53
N ALA A 56 16.51 -11.44 -10.67
CA ALA A 56 16.02 -12.68 -10.11
C ALA A 56 16.93 -13.82 -10.57
N ARG A 57 17.59 -14.49 -9.62
CA ARG A 57 18.31 -15.73 -9.92
C ARG A 57 17.25 -16.74 -10.38
N SER A 58 17.25 -17.00 -11.68
CA SER A 58 16.44 -18.02 -12.34
C SER A 58 16.71 -19.40 -11.78
#